data_AF-A0AA36HRL4-F1
#
_entry.id   AF-A0AA36HRL4-F1
#
_cell.length_a   1.000
_cell.length_b   1.000
_cell.length_c   1.000
_cell.angle_alpha   90.00
_cell.angle_beta   90.00
_cell.angle_gamma   90.00
#
_symmetry.space_group_name_H-M   'P 1'
#
loop_
_entity.id
_entity.type
_entity.pdbx_description
1 polymer ?
#
loop_
_entity_poly.entity_id
_entity_poly.type
_entity_poly.pdbx_seq_one_letter_code
_entity_poly.pdbx_strand_id
1 'polypeptide(L)'
;MLEEHLELNSPVTSHVRLKEGLFYLSNGISPYAGDTCHQPPLVLLFLQQLDQVGPLAHFSFLVLVDLATALLLRQLAVKYRSAFQAAPGWAAASIPLVASQEKVPSLLVAEGIEDVLSPAFVGLFYLLNPLTVASCAALSLQNLQHLAFLTAAASAAAGKGGLSALGVALSLYVCPFTSVLLLLPCAALTYQAHRQKEEAVREHGKYVPSAQDKSVNCGFLAYSALFCLVSLGLFACLLGISCAAMGGELQFLEASFLSVLSVRDLTPNTGLFWYMFIEAVRGSKAPAFLGGVGDM
;
A
#
# COMPACT_ATOMS: atom_id res chain seq x y z
N MET A 1 5.91 -0.11 25.98
CA MET A 1 5.94 1.09 25.08
C MET A 1 5.07 0.79 23.86
N LEU A 2 4.46 1.76 23.16
CA LEU A 2 3.65 1.48 21.96
C LEU A 2 4.42 0.68 20.87
N GLU A 3 5.73 0.82 20.83
CA GLU A 3 6.65 0.11 19.92
C GLU A 3 6.62 -1.43 20.04
N GLU A 4 6.12 -1.98 21.15
CA GLU A 4 6.08 -3.44 21.40
C GLU A 4 4.72 -4.08 21.06
N HIS A 5 3.71 -3.26 20.73
CA HIS A 5 2.38 -3.76 20.42
C HIS A 5 2.35 -4.41 19.04
N LEU A 6 2.05 -5.71 19.02
CA LEU A 6 1.91 -6.54 17.81
C LEU A 6 0.80 -6.04 16.86
N GLU A 7 -0.15 -5.26 17.37
CA GLU A 7 -1.22 -4.66 16.56
C GLU A 7 -0.73 -3.53 15.65
N LEU A 8 0.37 -2.87 16.04
CA LEU A 8 0.94 -1.70 15.35
C LEU A 8 2.23 -2.03 14.59
N ASN A 9 2.84 -3.16 14.92
CA ASN A 9 4.14 -3.58 14.41
C ASN A 9 4.10 -5.03 13.95
N SER A 10 4.75 -5.26 12.81
CA SER A 10 5.01 -6.59 12.25
C SER A 10 6.52 -6.84 12.22
N PRO A 11 6.98 -8.08 11.96
CA PRO A 11 8.40 -8.37 11.76
C PRO A 11 9.08 -7.41 10.76
N VAL A 12 8.35 -7.02 9.71
CA VAL A 12 8.84 -6.17 8.63
C VAL A 12 8.55 -4.68 8.82
N THR A 13 7.93 -4.27 9.94
CA THR A 13 7.66 -2.84 10.23
C THR A 13 8.12 -2.37 11.61
N SER A 14 8.56 -3.29 12.48
CA SER A 14 8.96 -2.98 13.85
C SER A 14 10.21 -2.10 13.94
N HIS A 15 10.09 -1.00 14.68
CA HIS A 15 11.20 -0.11 15.03
C HIS A 15 12.20 -0.76 16.01
N VAL A 16 11.72 -1.60 16.93
CA VAL A 16 12.60 -2.28 17.90
C VAL A 16 13.57 -3.21 17.18
N ARG A 17 13.09 -3.95 16.19
CA ARG A 17 13.92 -4.82 15.35
C ARG A 17 14.88 -4.04 14.45
N LEU A 18 14.46 -2.88 13.96
CA LEU A 18 15.36 -1.97 13.26
C LEU A 18 16.52 -1.55 14.17
N LYS A 19 16.26 -1.14 15.41
CA LYS A 19 17.31 -0.73 16.36
C LYS A 19 18.32 -1.85 16.62
N GLU A 20 17.87 -3.09 16.70
CA GLU A 20 18.76 -4.25 16.85
C GLU A 20 19.66 -4.43 15.61
N GLY A 21 19.09 -4.34 14.41
CA GLY A 21 19.86 -4.37 13.16
C GLY A 21 20.86 -3.21 13.05
N LEU A 22 20.46 -2.00 13.46
CA LEU A 22 21.35 -0.83 13.52
C LEU A 22 22.47 -1.00 14.56
N PHE A 23 22.17 -1.65 15.70
CA PHE A 23 23.17 -1.98 16.71
C PHE A 23 24.22 -2.94 16.16
N TYR A 24 23.84 -4.00 15.44
CA TYR A 24 24.80 -4.87 14.75
C TYR A 24 25.63 -4.12 13.72
N LEU A 25 24.99 -3.28 12.89
CA LEU A 25 25.70 -2.49 11.89
C LEU A 25 26.75 -1.58 12.54
N SER A 26 26.41 -0.94 13.66
CA SER A 26 27.32 -0.05 14.39
C SER A 26 28.56 -0.75 14.97
N ASN A 27 28.46 -2.07 15.21
CA ASN A 27 29.56 -2.90 15.71
C ASN A 27 30.31 -3.64 14.60
N GLY A 28 30.03 -3.33 13.32
CA GLY A 28 30.68 -3.98 12.18
C GLY A 28 30.21 -5.42 11.93
N ILE A 29 29.06 -5.79 12.48
CA ILE A 29 28.42 -7.10 12.27
C ILE A 29 27.32 -6.93 11.22
N SER A 30 27.11 -7.94 10.37
CA SER A 30 25.98 -7.94 9.43
C SER A 30 24.66 -7.69 10.17
N PRO A 31 23.83 -6.71 9.75
CA PRO A 31 22.53 -6.43 10.36
C PRO A 31 21.58 -7.64 10.36
N TYR A 32 21.83 -8.61 9.48
CA TYR A 32 21.00 -9.77 9.22
C TYR A 32 21.48 -11.02 9.96
N ALA A 33 22.55 -10.93 10.75
CA ALA A 33 23.13 -12.07 11.46
C ALA A 33 22.20 -12.66 12.55
N GLY A 34 21.32 -11.84 13.13
CA GLY A 34 20.42 -12.24 14.23
C GLY A 34 19.03 -12.75 13.82
N ASP A 35 18.73 -12.85 12.51
CA ASP A 35 17.40 -13.21 11.95
C ASP A 35 16.23 -12.29 12.40
N THR A 36 16.52 -11.21 13.12
CA THR A 36 15.53 -10.24 13.64
C THR A 36 15.27 -9.08 12.69
N CYS A 37 16.29 -8.66 11.94
CA CYS A 37 16.19 -7.54 11.02
C CYS A 37 15.69 -7.99 9.64
N HIS A 38 14.57 -7.42 9.21
CA HIS A 38 13.98 -7.66 7.88
C HIS A 38 13.94 -6.41 7.00
N GLN A 39 14.59 -5.32 7.43
CA GLN A 39 14.59 -4.07 6.66
C GLN A 39 15.58 -4.12 5.50
N PRO A 40 15.20 -3.68 4.29
CA PRO A 40 16.11 -3.61 3.17
C PRO A 40 17.30 -2.67 3.45
N PRO A 41 18.51 -2.97 2.93
CA PRO A 41 19.73 -2.21 3.21
C PRO A 41 19.63 -0.70 3.06
N LEU A 42 19.01 -0.21 1.98
CA LEU A 42 18.93 1.24 1.73
C LEU A 42 18.01 1.94 2.72
N VAL A 43 16.92 1.29 3.14
CA VAL A 43 16.05 1.81 4.19
C VAL A 43 16.81 1.83 5.52
N LEU A 44 17.51 0.74 5.83
CA LEU A 44 18.29 0.63 7.06
C LEU A 44 19.39 1.70 7.15
N LEU A 45 20.16 1.90 6.09
CA LEU A 45 21.22 2.92 6.02
C LEU A 45 20.66 4.35 6.10
N PHE A 46 19.52 4.61 5.46
CA PHE A 46 18.85 5.91 5.57
C PHE A 46 18.38 6.16 7.01
N LEU A 47 17.76 5.17 7.65
CA LEU A 47 17.26 5.31 9.03
C LEU A 47 18.40 5.37 10.05
N GLN A 48 19.56 4.78 9.76
CA GLN A 48 20.76 4.93 10.59
C GLN A 48 21.19 6.40 10.70
N GLN A 49 21.16 7.14 9.59
CA GLN A 49 21.49 8.58 9.59
C GLN A 49 20.50 9.35 10.47
N LEU A 50 19.24 8.95 10.44
CA LEU A 50 18.18 9.59 11.20
C LEU A 50 18.27 9.29 12.71
N ASP A 51 18.65 8.06 13.06
CA ASP A 51 18.87 7.63 14.44
C ASP A 51 20.04 8.38 15.10
N GLN A 52 21.10 8.69 14.33
CA GLN A 52 22.23 9.51 14.80
C GLN A 52 21.85 10.95 15.17
N VAL A 53 20.80 11.52 14.56
CA VAL A 53 20.31 12.87 14.90
C VAL A 53 19.49 12.85 16.19
N GLY A 54 18.81 11.74 16.46
CA GLY A 54 18.08 11.50 17.70
C GLY A 54 16.61 11.13 17.49
N PRO A 55 15.91 10.70 18.55
CA PRO A 55 14.57 10.11 18.46
C PRO A 55 13.51 11.09 17.93
N LEU A 56 13.67 12.40 18.20
CA LEU A 56 12.75 13.42 17.69
C LEU A 56 12.85 13.56 16.16
N ALA A 57 14.02 13.33 15.58
CA ALA A 57 14.19 13.38 14.12
C ALA A 57 13.46 12.22 13.45
N HIS A 58 13.59 11.01 14.00
CA HIS A 58 12.86 9.83 13.51
C HIS A 58 11.34 10.03 13.59
N PHE A 59 10.83 10.48 14.75
CA PHE A 59 9.42 10.77 14.93
C PHE A 59 8.92 11.85 13.96
N SER A 60 9.64 12.97 13.85
CA SER A 60 9.28 14.08 12.94
C SER A 60 9.26 13.63 11.49
N PHE A 61 10.19 12.77 11.08
CA PHE A 61 10.21 12.19 9.75
C PHE A 61 8.97 11.34 9.47
N LEU A 62 8.56 10.47 10.39
CA LEU A 62 7.34 9.67 10.23
C LEU A 62 6.07 10.54 10.16
N VAL A 63 6.00 11.61 10.94
CA VAL A 63 4.91 12.62 10.83
C VAL A 63 4.89 13.26 9.43
N LEU A 64 6.06 13.61 8.87
CA LEU A 64 6.16 14.15 7.51
C LEU A 64 5.75 13.11 6.45
N VAL A 65 6.10 11.84 6.66
CA VAL A 65 5.69 10.73 5.80
C VAL A 65 4.16 10.58 5.80
N ASP A 66 3.51 10.61 6.95
CA ASP A 66 2.04 10.54 7.04
C ASP A 66 1.36 11.76 6.42
N LEU A 67 1.91 12.96 6.63
CA LEU A 67 1.42 14.17 5.98
C LEU A 67 1.52 14.09 4.45
N ALA A 68 2.65 13.60 3.93
CA ALA A 68 2.83 13.39 2.49
C ALA A 68 1.83 12.35 1.96
N THR A 69 1.64 11.26 2.69
CA THR A 69 0.68 10.19 2.39
C THR A 69 -0.75 10.72 2.32
N ALA A 70 -1.16 11.54 3.29
CA ALA A 70 -2.46 12.21 3.31
C ALA A 70 -2.66 13.18 2.13
N LEU A 71 -1.61 13.92 1.76
CA LEU A 71 -1.65 14.81 0.60
C LEU A 71 -1.80 14.05 -0.72
N LEU A 72 -1.16 12.88 -0.85
CA LEU A 72 -1.32 12.01 -2.02
C LEU A 72 -2.74 11.41 -2.09
N LEU A 73 -3.30 10.97 -0.96
CA LEU A 73 -4.70 10.52 -0.89
C LEU A 73 -5.66 11.62 -1.34
N ARG A 74 -5.47 12.85 -0.85
CA ARG A 74 -6.27 14.00 -1.27
C ARG A 74 -6.17 14.21 -2.78
N GLN A 75 -4.97 14.17 -3.36
CA GLN A 75 -4.78 14.33 -4.81
C GLN A 75 -5.48 13.22 -5.61
N LEU A 76 -5.42 11.98 -5.13
CA LEU A 76 -6.09 10.86 -5.75
C LEU A 76 -7.62 11.03 -5.69
N ALA A 77 -8.16 11.48 -4.55
CA ALA A 77 -9.58 11.76 -4.38
C ALA A 77 -10.07 12.90 -5.30
N VAL A 78 -9.28 13.97 -5.48
CA VAL A 78 -9.60 15.03 -6.46
C VAL A 78 -9.73 14.46 -7.87
N LYS A 79 -8.77 13.63 -8.28
CA LYS A 79 -8.78 13.02 -9.62
C LYS A 79 -9.93 12.05 -9.81
N TYR A 80 -10.19 11.23 -8.79
CA TYR A 80 -11.32 10.33 -8.77
C TYR A 80 -12.64 11.10 -8.94
N ARG A 81 -12.85 12.19 -8.19
CA ARG A 81 -14.05 13.02 -8.32
C ARG A 81 -14.18 13.65 -9.71
N SER A 82 -13.08 14.15 -10.29
CA SER A 82 -13.11 14.70 -11.66
C SER A 82 -13.43 13.63 -12.72
N ALA A 83 -12.91 12.41 -12.55
CA ALA A 83 -13.20 11.30 -13.46
C ALA A 83 -14.64 10.78 -13.29
N PHE A 84 -15.14 10.72 -12.05
CA PHE A 84 -16.51 10.37 -11.71
C PHE A 84 -17.51 11.30 -12.40
N GLN A 85 -17.29 12.62 -12.31
CA GLN A 85 -18.18 13.62 -12.91
C GLN A 85 -18.13 13.61 -14.43
N ALA A 86 -16.98 13.30 -15.03
CA ALA A 86 -16.81 13.24 -16.48
C ALA A 86 -17.42 11.96 -17.11
N ALA A 87 -17.59 10.89 -16.33
CA ALA A 87 -18.08 9.61 -16.82
C ALA A 87 -19.20 9.05 -15.92
N PRO A 88 -20.49 9.41 -16.15
CA PRO A 88 -21.62 8.85 -15.38
C PRO A 88 -21.80 7.34 -15.58
N GLY A 89 -21.09 6.72 -16.53
CA GLY A 89 -21.27 5.32 -16.92
C GLY A 89 -20.83 4.28 -15.89
N TRP A 90 -19.95 4.60 -14.93
CA TRP A 90 -19.52 3.61 -13.94
C TRP A 90 -20.59 3.34 -12.86
N ALA A 91 -21.44 4.33 -12.57
CA ALA A 91 -22.65 4.17 -11.74
C ALA A 91 -23.69 3.27 -12.43
N ALA A 92 -23.68 3.20 -13.77
CA ALA A 92 -24.49 2.25 -14.53
C ALA A 92 -23.88 0.84 -14.61
N ALA A 93 -22.56 0.70 -14.39
CA ALA A 93 -21.84 -0.58 -14.44
C ALA A 93 -21.70 -1.26 -13.06
N SER A 94 -21.90 -0.53 -11.96
CA SER A 94 -21.92 -1.07 -10.61
C SER A 94 -23.33 -1.50 -10.25
N ILE A 95 -23.61 -2.81 -10.42
CA ILE A 95 -24.76 -3.58 -9.93
C ILE A 95 -26.12 -2.85 -10.05
N PRO A 96 -27.06 -3.28 -10.91
CA PRO A 96 -28.44 -2.84 -10.78
C PRO A 96 -28.96 -3.36 -9.43
N LEU A 97 -28.81 -2.56 -8.37
CA LEU A 97 -29.57 -2.73 -7.14
C LEU A 97 -31.01 -2.55 -7.60
N VAL A 98 -31.70 -3.68 -7.76
CA VAL A 98 -33.14 -3.74 -7.98
C VAL A 98 -33.74 -2.75 -6.99
N ALA A 99 -34.33 -1.69 -7.54
CA ALA A 99 -34.91 -0.61 -6.76
C ALA A 99 -36.06 -1.17 -5.93
N SER A 100 -35.73 -1.72 -4.76
CA SER A 100 -36.72 -2.04 -3.73
C SER A 100 -37.16 -0.71 -3.16
N GLN A 101 -38.34 -0.26 -3.59
CA GLN A 101 -39.02 0.92 -3.06
C GLN A 101 -39.50 0.67 -1.63
N GLU A 102 -38.58 0.51 -0.68
CA GLU A 102 -38.91 0.68 0.73
C GLU A 102 -38.52 2.10 1.16
N LYS A 103 -39.56 2.90 1.46
CA LYS A 103 -39.44 4.21 2.10
C LYS A 103 -38.85 4.03 3.51
N VAL A 104 -37.53 4.06 3.61
CA VAL A 104 -36.85 4.23 4.90
C VAL A 104 -37.04 5.70 5.33
N PRO A 105 -37.48 5.97 6.58
CA PRO A 105 -37.78 7.33 7.02
C PRO A 105 -36.53 8.22 6.97
N SER A 106 -36.71 9.38 6.33
CA SER A 106 -35.71 10.37 5.91
C SER A 106 -35.07 11.19 7.05
N LEU A 107 -34.94 10.62 8.25
CA LEU A 107 -34.38 11.30 9.44
C LEU A 107 -33.00 10.77 9.87
N LEU A 108 -32.50 9.70 9.24
CA LEU A 108 -31.15 9.17 9.45
C LEU A 108 -30.35 8.97 8.15
N VAL A 109 -30.94 9.30 7.00
CA VAL A 109 -30.22 9.35 5.72
C VAL A 109 -29.75 10.79 5.56
N ALA A 110 -28.54 11.07 6.05
CA ALA A 110 -27.84 12.30 5.69
C ALA A 110 -27.92 12.46 4.16
N GLU A 111 -28.21 13.69 3.71
CA GLU A 111 -27.95 14.12 2.35
C GLU A 111 -26.57 13.55 1.94
N GLY A 112 -26.53 12.86 0.80
CA GLY A 112 -25.65 11.72 0.57
C GLY A 112 -24.17 11.86 0.97
N ILE A 113 -23.56 10.73 1.31
CA ILE A 113 -22.13 10.56 1.62
C ILE A 113 -21.21 11.23 0.56
N GLU A 114 -21.72 11.42 -0.66
CA GLU A 114 -21.01 11.98 -1.82
C GLU A 114 -20.67 13.49 -1.71
N ASP A 115 -21.44 14.26 -0.93
CA ASP A 115 -21.15 15.68 -0.65
C ASP A 115 -20.29 15.86 0.61
N VAL A 116 -20.30 14.89 1.53
CA VAL A 116 -19.48 14.90 2.75
C VAL A 116 -18.03 14.49 2.46
N LEU A 117 -17.77 13.67 1.44
CA LEU A 117 -16.42 13.28 1.01
C LEU A 117 -15.72 14.35 0.15
N SER A 118 -15.51 15.53 0.72
CA SER A 118 -14.53 16.48 0.16
C SER A 118 -13.17 15.77 0.06
N PRO A 119 -12.38 15.95 -1.02
CA PRO A 119 -11.05 15.37 -1.11
C PRO A 119 -10.15 15.71 0.09
N ALA A 120 -10.35 16.88 0.71
CA ALA A 120 -9.67 17.27 1.94
C ALA A 120 -10.06 16.38 3.14
N PHE A 121 -11.33 15.98 3.21
CA PHE A 121 -11.84 15.08 4.25
C PHE A 121 -11.19 13.70 4.16
N VAL A 122 -10.90 13.18 2.96
CA VAL A 122 -10.20 11.90 2.77
C VAL A 122 -8.81 11.93 3.40
N GLY A 123 -8.04 12.99 3.14
CA GLY A 123 -6.71 13.16 3.74
C GLY A 123 -6.78 13.35 5.26
N LEU A 124 -7.75 14.13 5.75
CA LEU A 124 -7.94 14.35 7.18
C LEU A 124 -8.35 13.06 7.90
N PHE A 125 -9.23 12.26 7.31
CA PHE A 125 -9.66 10.98 7.86
C PHE A 125 -8.50 9.99 7.99
N TYR A 126 -7.56 10.01 7.04
CA TYR A 126 -6.32 9.23 7.15
C TYR A 126 -5.44 9.70 8.32
N LEU A 127 -5.24 11.02 8.47
CA LEU A 127 -4.40 11.58 9.54
C LEU A 127 -5.00 11.41 10.94
N LEU A 128 -6.33 11.49 11.03
CA LEU A 128 -7.08 11.32 12.28
C LEU A 128 -7.48 9.86 12.54
N ASN A 129 -7.11 8.94 11.65
CA ASN A 129 -7.32 7.52 11.90
C ASN A 129 -6.50 7.12 13.14
N PRO A 130 -7.13 6.60 14.21
CA PRO A 130 -6.43 6.23 15.44
C PRO A 130 -5.32 5.22 15.18
N LEU A 131 -5.45 4.34 14.18
CA LEU A 131 -4.40 3.40 13.81
C LEU A 131 -3.20 4.10 13.16
N THR A 132 -3.43 5.09 12.29
CA THR A 132 -2.33 5.87 11.69
C THR A 132 -1.56 6.64 12.76
N VAL A 133 -2.29 7.31 13.66
CA VAL A 133 -1.68 8.05 14.79
C VAL A 133 -0.92 7.09 15.71
N ALA A 134 -1.49 5.94 16.05
CA ALA A 134 -0.85 4.95 16.89
C ALA A 134 0.38 4.32 16.24
N SER A 135 0.33 4.00 14.94
CA SER A 135 1.48 3.48 14.17
C SER A 135 2.61 4.51 14.09
N CYS A 136 2.29 5.80 13.87
CA CYS A 136 3.27 6.88 13.92
C CYS A 136 3.89 7.03 15.31
N ALA A 137 3.07 6.97 16.37
CA ALA A 137 3.54 7.02 17.75
C ALA A 137 4.37 5.79 18.16
N ALA A 138 4.11 4.63 17.55
CA ALA A 138 4.87 3.40 17.70
C ALA A 138 6.13 3.33 16.81
N LEU A 139 6.42 4.41 16.07
CA LEU A 139 7.53 4.50 15.12
C LEU A 139 7.52 3.41 14.04
N SER A 140 6.33 2.92 13.69
CA SER A 140 6.16 1.81 12.75
C SER A 140 6.59 2.24 11.34
N LEU A 141 7.41 1.41 10.69
CA LEU A 141 7.85 1.65 9.31
C LEU A 141 6.76 1.36 8.28
N GLN A 142 5.57 0.93 8.72
CA GLN A 142 4.39 0.77 7.88
C GLN A 142 4.03 2.08 7.15
N ASN A 143 4.29 3.23 7.76
CA ASN A 143 4.00 4.55 7.18
C ASN A 143 4.79 4.78 5.87
N LEU A 144 6.02 4.25 5.78
CA LEU A 144 6.82 4.30 4.55
C LEU A 144 6.25 3.43 3.44
N GLN A 145 5.66 2.28 3.80
CA GLN A 145 4.98 1.40 2.85
C GLN A 145 3.75 2.08 2.26
N HIS A 146 2.93 2.73 3.10
CA HIS A 146 1.78 3.51 2.66
C HIS A 146 2.19 4.64 1.70
N LEU A 147 3.25 5.38 2.04
CA LEU A 147 3.77 6.44 1.19
C LEU A 147 4.22 5.89 -0.18
N ALA A 148 5.04 4.85 -0.19
CA ALA A 148 5.52 4.24 -1.44
C ALA A 148 4.37 3.73 -2.31
N PHE A 149 3.40 3.04 -1.72
CA PHE A 149 2.21 2.54 -2.42
C PHE A 149 1.41 3.69 -3.05
N LEU A 150 1.15 4.77 -2.31
CA LEU A 150 0.39 5.90 -2.82
C LEU A 150 1.15 6.76 -3.82
N THR A 151 2.47 6.87 -3.72
CA THR A 151 3.25 7.56 -4.76
C THR A 151 3.10 6.85 -6.11
N ALA A 152 3.11 5.51 -6.13
CA ALA A 152 2.87 4.71 -7.32
C ALA A 152 1.46 4.97 -7.91
N ALA A 153 0.43 4.90 -7.07
CA ALA A 153 -0.96 5.07 -7.49
C ALA A 153 -1.28 6.52 -7.93
N ALA A 154 -0.83 7.53 -7.17
CA ALA A 154 -1.10 8.94 -7.47
C ALA A 154 -0.40 9.42 -8.75
N SER A 155 0.81 8.92 -9.01
CA SER A 155 1.55 9.19 -10.26
C SER A 155 0.96 8.42 -11.45
N ALA A 156 0.45 7.20 -11.23
CA ALA A 156 -0.32 6.45 -12.24
C ALA A 156 -1.57 7.23 -12.66
N ALA A 157 -2.35 7.69 -11.68
CA ALA A 157 -3.52 8.53 -11.91
C ALA A 157 -3.16 9.90 -12.53
N ALA A 158 -1.89 10.34 -12.47
CA ALA A 158 -1.41 11.54 -13.17
C ALA A 158 -1.06 11.29 -14.64
N GLY A 159 -1.09 10.04 -15.09
CA GLY A 159 -0.56 9.65 -16.39
C GLY A 159 0.96 9.79 -16.50
N LYS A 160 1.69 9.83 -15.36
CA LYS A 160 3.15 9.92 -15.33
C LYS A 160 3.74 8.51 -15.20
N GLY A 161 3.77 7.77 -16.30
CA GLY A 161 4.16 6.35 -16.34
C GLY A 161 5.52 6.05 -15.70
N GLY A 162 6.56 6.84 -16.00
CA GLY A 162 7.91 6.63 -15.43
C GLY A 162 7.97 6.82 -13.91
N LEU A 163 7.30 7.85 -13.39
CA LEU A 163 7.23 8.07 -11.93
C LEU A 163 6.41 6.98 -11.24
N SER A 164 5.37 6.47 -11.89
CA SER A 164 4.58 5.35 -11.38
C SER A 164 5.41 4.07 -11.32
N ALA A 165 6.18 3.75 -12.37
CA ALA A 165 7.08 2.61 -12.37
C ALA A 165 8.14 2.70 -11.24
N LEU A 166 8.70 3.90 -11.02
CA LEU A 166 9.60 4.16 -9.89
C LEU A 166 8.91 3.97 -8.54
N GLY A 167 7.69 4.49 -8.37
CA GLY A 167 6.89 4.29 -7.17
C GLY A 167 6.59 2.82 -6.89
N VAL A 168 6.24 2.04 -7.92
CA VAL A 168 6.03 0.59 -7.80
C VAL A 168 7.34 -0.11 -7.39
N ALA A 169 8.47 0.25 -7.99
CA ALA A 169 9.77 -0.31 -7.63
C ALA A 169 10.15 -0.02 -6.17
N LEU A 170 9.92 1.20 -5.69
CA LEU A 170 10.12 1.57 -4.29
C LEU A 170 9.16 0.81 -3.36
N SER A 171 7.88 0.66 -3.75
CA SER A 171 6.90 -0.09 -2.98
C SER A 171 7.27 -1.57 -2.87
N LEU A 172 7.74 -2.19 -3.97
CA LEU A 172 8.27 -3.56 -3.98
C LEU A 172 9.51 -3.72 -3.10
N TYR A 173 10.32 -2.68 -3.01
CA TYR A 173 11.52 -2.66 -2.17
C TYR A 173 11.20 -2.63 -0.68
N VAL A 174 10.24 -1.81 -0.24
CA VAL A 174 9.87 -1.68 1.19
C VAL A 174 8.83 -2.71 1.65
N CYS A 175 7.92 -3.14 0.75
CA CYS A 175 6.87 -4.12 1.03
C CYS A 175 6.76 -5.13 -0.13
N PRO A 176 7.60 -6.18 -0.12
CA PRO A 176 7.58 -7.19 -1.17
C PRO A 176 6.26 -7.97 -1.19
N PHE A 177 5.92 -8.52 -2.36
CA PHE A 177 4.70 -9.30 -2.69
C PHE A 177 3.38 -8.52 -2.71
N THR A 178 3.03 -7.78 -1.66
CA THR A 178 1.77 -6.99 -1.63
C THR A 178 1.75 -5.96 -2.75
N SER A 179 2.90 -5.33 -3.00
CA SER A 179 3.06 -4.31 -4.04
C SER A 179 3.05 -4.86 -5.47
N VAL A 180 3.14 -6.18 -5.68
CA VAL A 180 3.03 -6.79 -7.02
C VAL A 180 1.63 -6.54 -7.60
N LEU A 181 0.62 -6.48 -6.74
CA LEU A 181 -0.76 -6.18 -7.13
C LEU A 181 -0.93 -4.79 -7.73
N LEU A 182 0.02 -3.85 -7.50
CA LEU A 182 -0.02 -2.51 -8.10
C LEU A 182 0.40 -2.48 -9.57
N LEU A 183 1.15 -3.47 -10.07
CA LEU A 183 1.69 -3.46 -11.43
C LEU A 183 0.57 -3.31 -12.47
N LEU A 184 -0.48 -4.12 -12.34
CA LEU A 184 -1.62 -4.13 -13.26
C LEU A 184 -2.45 -2.83 -13.23
N PRO A 185 -2.98 -2.37 -12.08
CA PRO A 185 -3.77 -1.15 -12.03
C PRO A 185 -2.95 0.10 -12.41
N CYS A 186 -1.66 0.17 -12.03
CA CYS A 186 -0.81 1.30 -12.43
C CYS A 186 -0.57 1.30 -13.94
N ALA A 187 -0.26 0.15 -14.55
CA ALA A 187 -0.10 0.03 -15.99
C ALA A 187 -1.39 0.37 -16.74
N ALA A 188 -2.55 -0.04 -16.23
CA ALA A 188 -3.85 0.27 -16.82
C ALA A 188 -4.14 1.78 -16.81
N LEU A 189 -3.96 2.44 -15.66
CA LEU A 189 -4.19 3.88 -15.53
C LEU A 189 -3.24 4.70 -16.41
N THR A 190 -1.96 4.33 -16.46
CA THR A 190 -0.99 5.07 -17.29
C THR A 190 -1.20 4.81 -18.77
N TYR A 191 -1.63 3.61 -19.16
CA TYR A 191 -2.00 3.29 -20.53
C TYR A 191 -3.22 4.12 -20.99
N GLN A 192 -4.27 4.17 -20.19
CA GLN A 192 -5.46 4.98 -20.49
C GLN A 192 -5.12 6.47 -20.63
N ALA A 193 -4.30 7.00 -19.71
CA ALA A 193 -3.86 8.39 -19.79
C ALA A 193 -2.97 8.67 -21.01
N HIS A 194 -2.17 7.69 -21.45
CA HIS A 194 -1.38 7.79 -22.68
C HIS A 194 -2.28 7.82 -23.93
N ARG A 195 -3.29 6.93 -23.98
CA ARG A 195 -4.27 6.87 -25.06
C ARG A 195 -5.06 8.16 -25.21
N GLN A 196 -5.57 8.71 -24.10
CA GLN A 196 -6.30 9.98 -24.13
C GLN A 196 -5.44 11.13 -24.69
N LYS A 197 -4.14 11.17 -24.37
CA LYS A 197 -3.21 12.16 -24.94
C LYS A 197 -2.98 11.93 -26.44
N GLU A 198 -2.79 10.68 -26.86
CA GLU A 198 -2.66 10.35 -28.29
C GLU A 198 -3.90 10.75 -29.09
N GLU A 199 -5.10 10.50 -28.55
CA GLU A 199 -6.38 10.83 -29.16
C GLU A 199 -6.57 12.35 -29.26
N ALA A 200 -6.30 13.11 -28.19
CA ALA A 200 -6.39 14.57 -28.19
C ALA A 200 -5.44 15.23 -29.21
N VAL A 201 -4.25 14.68 -29.41
CA VAL A 201 -3.28 15.13 -30.43
C VAL A 201 -3.78 14.81 -31.84
N ARG A 202 -4.43 13.65 -32.03
CA ARG A 202 -4.99 13.22 -33.33
C ARG A 202 -6.23 14.03 -33.73
N GLU A 203 -7.09 14.38 -32.78
CA GLU A 203 -8.27 15.23 -33.04
C GLU A 203 -7.89 16.64 -33.51
N HIS A 204 -6.83 17.23 -32.95
CA HIS A 204 -6.31 18.52 -33.42
C HIS A 204 -5.74 18.46 -34.85
N GLY A 205 -5.34 17.27 -35.31
CA GLY A 205 -4.79 17.03 -36.64
C GLY A 205 -5.78 16.42 -37.64
N LYS A 206 -7.00 16.96 -37.79
CA LYS A 206 -8.01 16.61 -38.84
C LYS A 206 -7.89 15.20 -39.45
N TYR A 207 -7.90 14.15 -38.63
CA TYR A 207 -7.91 12.77 -39.11
C TYR A 207 -8.91 11.95 -38.31
N VAL A 208 -9.99 11.53 -38.96
CA VAL A 208 -11.02 10.67 -38.36
C VAL A 208 -10.56 9.21 -38.52
N PRO A 209 -10.35 8.44 -37.45
CA PRO A 209 -9.97 7.04 -37.59
C PRO A 209 -11.19 6.19 -37.96
N SER A 210 -10.99 5.26 -38.90
CA SER A 210 -11.93 4.21 -39.26
C SER A 210 -12.20 3.29 -38.07
N ALA A 211 -13.46 2.89 -37.92
CA ALA A 211 -13.95 2.00 -36.89
C ALA A 211 -13.25 0.63 -36.89
N GLN A 212 -12.99 0.16 -35.66
CA GLN A 212 -13.18 -1.22 -35.20
C GLN A 212 -11.97 -2.16 -35.04
N ASP A 213 -11.64 -2.36 -33.75
CA ASP A 213 -11.50 -3.61 -33.00
C ASP A 213 -10.65 -4.78 -33.52
N LYS A 214 -9.47 -4.89 -32.89
CA LYS A 214 -8.90 -6.10 -32.22
C LYS A 214 -7.45 -5.85 -31.78
N SER A 215 -6.83 -4.74 -32.20
CA SER A 215 -5.48 -4.33 -31.78
C SER A 215 -5.39 -3.76 -30.36
N VAL A 216 -6.54 -3.47 -29.73
CA VAL A 216 -6.62 -2.87 -28.38
C VAL A 216 -6.00 -3.78 -27.31
N ASN A 217 -6.12 -5.10 -27.46
CA ASN A 217 -5.52 -6.07 -26.53
C ASN A 217 -4.00 -6.16 -26.67
N CYS A 218 -3.47 -6.13 -27.90
CA CYS A 218 -2.02 -6.27 -28.11
C CYS A 218 -1.25 -5.02 -27.65
N GLY A 219 -1.80 -3.82 -27.91
CA GLY A 219 -1.19 -2.57 -27.46
C GLY A 219 -1.18 -2.42 -25.93
N PHE A 220 -2.26 -2.81 -25.26
CA PHE A 220 -2.32 -2.82 -23.79
C PHE A 220 -1.35 -3.85 -23.19
N LEU A 221 -1.31 -5.07 -23.73
CA LEU A 221 -0.39 -6.12 -23.27
C LEU A 221 1.08 -5.74 -23.48
N ALA A 222 1.44 -5.15 -24.62
CA ALA A 222 2.79 -4.70 -24.88
C ALA A 222 3.21 -3.58 -23.92
N TYR A 223 2.31 -2.62 -23.66
CA TYR A 223 2.57 -1.53 -22.74
C TYR A 223 2.68 -2.03 -21.29
N SER A 224 1.78 -2.91 -20.85
CA SER A 224 1.84 -3.47 -19.49
C SER A 224 3.09 -4.33 -19.30
N ALA A 225 3.50 -5.12 -20.29
CA ALA A 225 4.76 -5.86 -20.26
C ALA A 225 5.97 -4.92 -20.15
N LEU A 226 5.98 -3.83 -20.93
CA LEU A 226 7.03 -2.81 -20.84
C LEU A 226 7.05 -2.13 -19.46
N PHE A 227 5.89 -1.76 -18.92
CA PHE A 227 5.77 -1.15 -17.60
C PHE A 227 6.29 -2.09 -16.50
N CYS A 228 5.94 -3.37 -16.57
CA CYS A 228 6.47 -4.40 -15.67
C CYS A 228 7.98 -4.53 -15.80
N LEU A 229 8.52 -4.59 -17.02
CA LEU A 229 9.96 -4.68 -17.26
C LEU A 229 10.71 -3.48 -16.69
N VAL A 230 10.22 -2.26 -16.91
CA VAL A 230 10.82 -1.04 -16.36
C VAL A 230 10.75 -1.04 -14.83
N SER A 231 9.62 -1.39 -14.24
CA SER A 231 9.44 -1.44 -12.78
C SER A 231 10.36 -2.48 -12.13
N LEU A 232 10.47 -3.68 -12.73
CA LEU A 232 11.37 -4.74 -12.28
C LEU A 232 12.84 -4.37 -12.49
N GLY A 233 13.18 -3.69 -13.58
CA GLY A 233 14.53 -3.17 -13.82
C GLY A 233 14.95 -2.15 -12.76
N LEU A 234 14.07 -1.20 -12.42
CA LEU A 234 14.32 -0.24 -11.34
C LEU A 234 14.45 -0.92 -9.97
N PHE A 235 13.60 -1.91 -9.70
CA PHE A 235 13.70 -2.72 -8.48
C PHE A 235 15.04 -3.48 -8.43
N ALA A 236 15.48 -4.09 -9.53
CA ALA A 236 16.78 -4.75 -9.63
C ALA A 236 17.94 -3.75 -9.42
N CYS A 237 17.83 -2.51 -9.92
CA CYS A 237 18.81 -1.47 -9.62
C CYS A 237 18.88 -1.17 -8.12
N LEU A 238 17.75 -1.06 -7.41
CA LEU A 238 17.73 -0.86 -5.96
C LEU A 238 18.40 -2.03 -5.22
N LEU A 239 18.13 -3.27 -5.63
CA LEU A 239 18.82 -4.45 -5.09
C LEU A 239 20.33 -4.42 -5.38
N GLY A 240 20.74 -3.99 -6.57
CA GLY A 240 22.14 -3.83 -6.93
C GLY A 240 22.86 -2.80 -6.07
N ILE A 241 22.24 -1.64 -5.84
CA ILE A 241 22.78 -0.60 -4.94
C ILE A 241 22.83 -1.14 -3.50
N SER A 242 21.83 -1.90 -3.07
CA SER A 242 21.79 -2.54 -1.75
C SER A 242 22.94 -3.53 -1.56
N CYS A 243 23.20 -4.36 -2.56
CA CYS A 243 24.29 -5.33 -2.56
C CYS A 243 25.66 -4.63 -2.51
N ALA A 244 25.84 -3.58 -3.32
CA ALA A 244 27.05 -2.78 -3.30
C ALA A 244 27.27 -2.09 -1.94
N ALA A 245 26.20 -1.59 -1.31
CA ALA A 245 26.25 -0.95 0.00
C ALA A 245 26.58 -1.93 1.14
N MET A 246 26.22 -3.21 0.99
CA MET A 246 26.50 -4.29 1.95
C MET A 246 27.77 -5.08 1.63
N GLY A 247 28.71 -4.51 0.84
CA GLY A 247 29.99 -5.15 0.55
C GLY A 247 29.90 -6.41 -0.32
N GLY A 248 28.80 -6.60 -1.06
CA GLY A 248 28.55 -7.77 -1.91
C GLY A 248 27.80 -8.91 -1.23
N GLU A 249 27.45 -8.78 0.05
CA GLU A 249 26.70 -9.82 0.77
C GLU A 249 25.23 -9.84 0.35
N LEU A 250 24.71 -11.05 0.11
CA LEU A 250 23.32 -11.29 -0.31
C LEU A 250 22.40 -11.77 0.81
N GLN A 251 22.90 -11.82 2.06
CA GLN A 251 22.12 -12.25 3.22
C GLN A 251 20.84 -11.42 3.41
N PHE A 252 20.88 -10.14 3.04
CA PHE A 252 19.71 -9.26 3.11
C PHE A 252 18.57 -9.70 2.20
N LEU A 253 18.83 -10.42 1.10
CA LEU A 253 17.79 -10.91 0.20
C LEU A 253 16.92 -11.94 0.91
N GLU A 254 17.57 -12.88 1.59
CA GLU A 254 16.89 -13.89 2.37
C GLU A 254 16.15 -13.26 3.56
N ALA A 255 16.83 -12.39 4.31
CA ALA A 255 16.28 -11.78 5.51
C ALA A 255 15.15 -10.77 5.23
N SER A 256 15.22 -9.96 4.16
CA SER A 256 14.25 -8.89 3.89
C SER A 256 13.15 -9.28 2.91
N PHE A 257 13.45 -10.17 1.96
CA PHE A 257 12.50 -10.52 0.88
C PHE A 257 11.99 -11.95 1.01
N LEU A 258 12.87 -12.93 1.27
CA LEU A 258 12.45 -14.33 1.31
C LEU A 258 11.81 -14.73 2.64
N SER A 259 12.19 -14.08 3.75
CA SER A 259 11.68 -14.33 5.11
C SER A 259 10.15 -14.28 5.18
N VAL A 260 9.53 -13.34 4.46
CA VAL A 260 8.07 -13.18 4.35
C VAL A 260 7.40 -14.40 3.74
N LEU A 261 8.02 -15.05 2.74
CA LEU A 261 7.51 -16.28 2.13
C LEU A 261 7.91 -17.53 2.90
N SER A 262 9.06 -17.50 3.56
CA SER A 262 9.61 -18.64 4.29
C SER A 262 8.92 -18.88 5.64
N VAL A 263 7.97 -18.01 6.05
CA VAL A 263 7.19 -18.08 7.30
C VAL A 263 8.07 -18.43 8.50
N ARG A 264 9.27 -17.81 8.58
CA ARG A 264 10.21 -18.06 9.68
C ARG A 264 9.71 -17.45 10.99
N ASP A 265 8.98 -16.35 10.87
CA ASP A 265 8.42 -15.62 11.99
C ASP A 265 6.90 -15.74 11.99
N LEU A 266 6.38 -16.38 13.05
CA LEU A 266 4.96 -16.63 13.28
C LEU A 266 4.32 -15.57 14.17
N THR A 267 5.01 -14.45 14.44
CA THR A 267 4.39 -13.35 15.18
C THR A 267 3.11 -12.91 14.47
N PRO A 268 1.97 -12.88 15.20
CA PRO A 268 0.67 -12.66 14.58
C PRO A 268 0.63 -11.24 14.00
N ASN A 269 0.36 -11.14 12.71
CA ASN A 269 -0.04 -9.86 12.13
C ASN A 269 -1.49 -9.53 12.56
N THR A 270 -1.89 -8.27 12.45
CA THR A 270 -3.23 -7.79 12.87
C THR A 270 -4.37 -8.63 12.23
N GLY A 271 -4.17 -9.16 11.02
CA GLY A 271 -5.14 -10.05 10.37
C GLY A 271 -5.27 -11.43 11.03
N LEU A 272 -4.15 -12.08 11.35
CA LEU A 272 -4.12 -13.35 12.07
C LEU A 272 -4.64 -13.18 13.51
N PHE A 273 -4.30 -12.06 14.16
CA PHE A 273 -4.87 -11.68 15.45
C PHE A 273 -6.40 -11.54 15.37
N TRP A 274 -6.93 -10.83 14.38
CA TRP A 274 -8.38 -10.71 14.17
C TRP A 274 -9.04 -12.08 13.92
N TYR A 275 -8.39 -12.94 13.14
CA TYR A 275 -8.88 -14.31 12.93
C TYR A 275 -8.91 -15.11 14.24
N MET A 276 -7.83 -15.11 15.02
CA MET A 276 -7.77 -15.79 16.32
C MET A 276 -8.79 -15.21 17.31
N PHE A 277 -8.99 -13.88 17.30
CA PHE A 277 -9.97 -13.21 18.14
C PHE A 277 -11.41 -13.62 17.79
N ILE A 278 -11.78 -13.59 16.51
CA ILE A 278 -13.10 -14.04 16.04
C ILE A 278 -13.31 -15.52 16.37
N GLU A 279 -12.27 -16.34 16.23
CA GLU A 279 -12.36 -17.78 16.51
C GLU A 279 -12.48 -18.06 18.02
N ALA A 280 -11.78 -17.33 18.90
CA ALA A 280 -11.94 -17.42 20.34
C ALA A 280 -13.37 -17.02 20.78
N VAL A 281 -13.93 -15.96 20.19
CA VAL A 281 -15.32 -15.55 20.44
C VAL A 281 -16.31 -16.60 19.92
N ARG A 282 -16.08 -17.18 18.74
CA ARG A 282 -16.91 -18.26 18.18
C ARG A 282 -16.86 -19.51 19.07
N GLY A 283 -15.67 -19.90 19.55
CA GLY A 283 -15.46 -21.02 20.46
C GLY A 283 -16.10 -20.83 21.84
N SER A 284 -16.23 -19.59 22.31
CA SER A 284 -16.90 -19.27 23.59
C SER A 284 -18.44 -19.41 23.55
N LYS A 285 -19.05 -19.49 22.36
CA LYS A 285 -20.51 -19.58 22.17
C LYS A 285 -21.04 -21.00 21.93
N ALA A 286 -20.42 -22.02 22.51
CA ALA A 286 -21.03 -23.35 22.62
C ALA A 286 -21.46 -23.66 24.06
N PRO A 287 -22.60 -23.15 24.55
CA PRO A 287 -23.25 -23.77 25.68
C PRO A 287 -23.94 -25.06 25.20
N ALA A 288 -23.46 -26.19 25.69
CA ALA A 288 -24.17 -27.46 25.65
C ALA A 288 -25.51 -27.33 26.39
N PHE A 289 -26.59 -26.99 25.68
CA PHE A 289 -27.97 -27.10 26.15
C PHE A 289 -28.75 -28.08 25.28
N LEU A 290 -28.31 -29.34 25.28
CA LEU A 290 -29.17 -30.50 25.02
C LEU A 290 -28.72 -31.62 25.98
N GLY A 291 -28.82 -31.34 27.28
CA GLY A 291 -28.84 -32.34 28.34
C GLY A 291 -30.26 -32.87 28.46
N GLY A 292 -30.40 -34.19 28.44
CA GLY A 292 -31.65 -34.91 28.21
C GLY A 292 -32.76 -34.65 29.22
N VAL A 293 -33.99 -34.79 28.71
CA VAL A 293 -35.14 -35.21 29.49
C VAL A 293 -35.66 -36.47 28.80
N GLY A 294 -35.21 -37.62 29.30
CA GLY A 294 -35.92 -38.89 29.19
C GLY A 294 -36.68 -39.13 30.49
N ASP A 295 -37.86 -39.71 30.35
CA ASP A 295 -38.62 -40.49 31.32
C ASP A 295 -39.08 -39.83 32.64
N MET A 296 -40.32 -39.32 32.62
CA MET A 296 -41.43 -39.77 33.50
C MET A 296 -42.77 -39.22 33.03
#